data_AF-A0A820PW24-F1
#
_entry.id   AF-A0A820PW24-F1
#
_cell.length_a   1.000
_cell.length_b   1.000
_cell.length_c   1.000
_cell.angle_alpha   90.00
_cell.angle_beta   90.00
_cell.angle_gamma   90.00
#
_symmetry.space_group_name_H-M   'P 1'
#
loop_
_entity.id
_entity.type
_entity.pdbx_description
1 polymer ?
#
loop_
_entity_poly.entity_id
_entity_poly.type
_entity_poly.pdbx_seq_one_letter_code
_entity_poly.pdbx_strand_id
1 'polypeptide(L)'
;DFALWRPRVNKTYVWEIIPSLMPVALLRKPWGIQADVPVVGDFDADKRSDFTVWRPTNGFWYILFMAKPGIQMIKHWGFTPGSDDGFI
;
A
#
# COMPACT_ATOMS: atom_id res chain seq x y z
N ASP A 1 -0.32 -13.42 -3.23
CA ASP A 1 -0.22 -13.30 -1.75
C ASP A 1 -1.60 -13.15 -1.13
N PHE A 2 -1.76 -13.49 0.15
CA PHE A 2 -2.93 -13.07 0.96
C PHE A 2 -2.54 -11.84 1.76
N ALA A 3 -3.36 -10.80 1.74
CA ALA A 3 -3.10 -9.56 2.45
C ALA A 3 -4.32 -9.12 3.26
N LEU A 4 -4.07 -8.69 4.49
CA LEU A 4 -5.05 -8.11 5.38
C LEU A 4 -4.61 -6.71 5.78
N TRP A 5 -5.51 -5.75 5.63
CA TRP A 5 -5.37 -4.38 6.10
C TRP A 5 -6.36 -4.12 7.21
N ARG A 6 -5.89 -3.70 8.38
CA ARG A 6 -6.78 -3.46 9.52
C ARG A 6 -6.32 -2.32 10.43
N PRO A 7 -7.27 -1.59 11.05
CA PRO A 7 -6.93 -0.55 12.02
C PRO A 7 -6.33 -1.14 13.30
N ARG A 8 -5.47 -0.37 13.96
CA ARG A 8 -5.03 -0.59 15.35
C ARG A 8 -5.55 0.53 16.26
N VAL A 9 -5.54 0.25 17.56
CA VAL A 9 -6.09 1.10 18.64
C VAL A 9 -5.59 2.55 18.59
N ASN A 10 -4.38 2.81 18.08
CA ASN A 10 -3.77 4.15 18.04
C ASN A 10 -3.90 4.87 16.69
N LYS A 11 -4.96 4.61 15.91
CA LYS A 11 -5.18 5.17 14.55
C LYS A 11 -4.08 4.87 13.53
N THR A 12 -3.19 3.94 13.83
CA THR A 12 -2.25 3.37 12.87
C THR A 12 -2.90 2.16 12.22
N TYR A 13 -2.61 1.94 10.94
CA TYR A 13 -3.02 0.73 10.24
C TYR A 13 -1.87 -0.26 10.15
N VAL A 14 -2.20 -1.52 9.94
CA VAL A 14 -1.20 -2.58 9.75
C VAL A 14 -1.53 -3.42 8.53
N TRP A 15 -0.50 -3.66 7.73
CA TRP A 15 -0.46 -4.71 6.74
C TRP A 15 -0.05 -6.02 7.38
N GLU A 16 -0.82 -7.07 7.12
CA GLU A 16 -0.48 -8.45 7.45
C GLU A 16 -0.52 -9.25 6.13
N ILE A 17 0.65 -9.69 5.65
CA ILE A 17 0.78 -10.40 4.36
C ILE A 17 1.33 -11.81 4.60
N ILE A 18 0.70 -12.79 3.94
CA ILE A 18 1.22 -14.14 3.77
C ILE A 18 1.71 -14.25 2.32
N PRO A 19 3.04 -14.18 2.08
CA PRO A 19 3.60 -14.26 0.74
C PRO A 19 3.39 -15.65 0.15
N SER A 20 2.98 -15.74 -1.12
CA SER A 20 2.80 -17.01 -1.83
C SER A 20 4.14 -17.70 -2.10
N LEU A 21 5.23 -16.92 -2.23
CA LEU A 21 6.57 -17.45 -2.43
C LEU A 21 7.28 -17.83 -1.12
N MET A 22 6.73 -17.47 0.04
CA MET A 22 7.25 -17.81 1.38
C MET A 22 6.11 -17.94 2.40
N PRO A 23 5.22 -18.94 2.27
CA PRO A 23 3.96 -19.00 3.02
C PRO A 23 4.10 -19.30 4.52
N VAL A 24 5.34 -19.52 5.01
CA VAL A 24 5.63 -19.79 6.43
C VAL A 24 5.91 -18.52 7.24
N ALA A 25 5.99 -17.35 6.61
CA ALA A 25 6.27 -16.07 7.28
C ALA A 25 5.08 -15.12 7.18
N LEU A 26 4.51 -14.74 8.32
CA LEU A 26 3.58 -13.62 8.41
C LEU A 26 4.37 -12.30 8.43
N LEU A 27 4.29 -11.52 7.36
CA LEU A 27 4.88 -10.19 7.32
C LEU A 27 3.91 -9.18 7.93
N ARG A 28 4.38 -8.40 8.91
CA ARG A 28 3.59 -7.36 9.57
C ARG A 28 4.26 -6.00 9.41
N LYS A 29 3.57 -5.04 8.80
CA LYS A 29 4.07 -3.68 8.62
C LYS A 29 3.07 -2.66 9.19
N PRO A 30 3.32 -2.07 10.37
CA PRO A 30 2.51 -0.97 10.90
C PRO A 30 2.83 0.29 10.11
N TRP A 31 1.98 0.63 9.14
CA TRP A 31 2.22 1.72 8.20
C TRP A 31 0.90 2.13 7.55
N GLY A 32 0.79 3.42 7.25
CA GLY A 32 -0.40 4.10 6.71
C GLY A 32 -1.35 4.67 7.76
N ILE A 33 -2.30 5.46 7.28
CA ILE A 33 -3.16 6.34 8.08
C ILE A 33 -4.65 6.16 7.76
N GLN A 34 -5.50 6.85 8.51
CA GLN A 34 -6.93 6.94 8.20
C GLN A 34 -7.14 7.55 6.81
N ALA A 35 -8.08 6.98 6.04
CA ALA A 35 -8.41 7.30 4.65
C ALA A 35 -7.43 6.77 3.59
N ASP A 36 -6.36 6.07 3.97
CA ASP A 36 -5.58 5.29 3.01
C ASP A 36 -6.41 4.10 2.50
N VAL A 37 -6.39 3.89 1.18
CA VAL A 37 -6.99 2.73 0.51
C VAL A 37 -5.87 1.73 0.20
N PRO A 38 -5.87 0.54 0.81
CA PRO A 38 -4.84 -0.47 0.56
C PRO A 38 -4.96 -1.03 -0.85
N VAL A 39 -3.83 -1.15 -1.55
CA VAL A 39 -3.74 -1.84 -2.84
C VAL A 39 -2.63 -2.89 -2.75
N VAL A 40 -2.93 -4.09 -3.21
CA VAL A 40 -1.99 -5.22 -3.20
C VAL A 40 -1.53 -5.44 -4.63
N GLY A 41 -0.23 -5.45 -4.85
CA GLY A 41 0.36 -5.68 -6.17
C GLY A 41 1.88 -5.74 -6.09
N ASP A 42 2.48 -6.30 -7.13
CA ASP A 42 3.92 -6.29 -7.37
C ASP A 42 4.24 -5.07 -8.25
N PHE A 43 4.87 -4.04 -7.68
CA PHE A 43 5.12 -2.76 -8.34
C PHE A 43 6.57 -2.61 -8.81
N ASP A 44 7.45 -3.56 -8.52
CA ASP A 44 8.84 -3.56 -9.00
C ASP A 44 9.28 -4.84 -9.73
N ALA A 45 8.30 -5.69 -10.09
CA ALA A 45 8.43 -6.91 -10.88
C ALA A 45 9.29 -8.01 -10.22
N ASP A 46 9.28 -8.08 -8.88
CA ASP A 46 10.04 -9.07 -8.11
C ASP A 46 9.25 -10.34 -7.74
N LYS A 47 7.98 -10.43 -8.19
CA LYS A 47 7.00 -11.49 -7.92
C LYS A 47 6.50 -11.55 -6.48
N ARG A 48 6.66 -10.49 -5.70
CA ARG A 48 6.16 -10.36 -4.33
C ARG A 48 5.25 -9.13 -4.25
N SER A 49 4.21 -9.17 -3.43
CA SER A 49 3.36 -8.00 -3.25
C SER A 49 4.06 -6.96 -2.37
N ASP A 50 3.95 -5.71 -2.76
CA ASP A 50 4.41 -4.55 -2.01
C ASP A 50 3.33 -3.99 -1.09
N PHE A 51 3.76 -3.25 -0.07
CA PHE A 51 2.83 -2.50 0.77
C PHE A 51 2.47 -1.19 0.07
N THR A 52 1.28 -1.11 -0.52
CA THR A 52 0.87 0.05 -1.32
C THR A 52 -0.42 0.67 -0.81
N VAL A 53 -0.44 2.00 -0.66
CA VAL A 53 -1.66 2.74 -0.32
C VAL A 53 -1.91 3.85 -1.32
N TRP A 54 -3.16 3.94 -1.79
CA TRP A 54 -3.70 5.13 -2.44
C TRP A 54 -4.25 6.08 -1.38
N ARG A 55 -3.90 7.36 -1.45
CA ARG A 55 -4.44 8.39 -0.55
C ARG A 55 -5.30 9.38 -1.36
N PRO A 56 -6.64 9.18 -1.37
CA PRO A 56 -7.54 10.07 -2.10
C PRO A 56 -7.45 11.52 -1.64
N THR A 57 -7.16 11.75 -0.35
CA THR A 57 -7.14 13.11 0.23
C THR A 57 -6.06 14.02 -0.35
N ASN A 58 -5.04 13.47 -1.01
CA ASN A 58 -3.97 14.27 -1.61
C ASN A 58 -3.53 13.79 -3.00
N GLY A 59 -4.15 12.74 -3.55
CA GLY A 59 -3.85 12.29 -4.89
C GLY A 59 -2.56 11.47 -5.05
N PHE A 60 -1.98 10.98 -3.94
CA PHE A 60 -0.71 10.25 -3.96
C PHE A 60 -0.86 8.75 -3.68
N TRP A 61 -0.09 7.99 -4.44
CA TRP A 61 0.27 6.60 -4.20
C TRP A 61 1.56 6.56 -3.39
N TYR A 62 1.59 5.72 -2.37
CA TYR A 62 2.77 5.42 -1.57
C TYR A 62 3.03 3.92 -1.64
N ILE A 63 4.26 3.52 -1.96
CA ILE A 63 4.64 2.12 -2.14
C ILE A 63 5.91 1.87 -1.32
N LEU A 64 5.87 0.88 -0.43
CA LEU A 64 7.05 0.34 0.24
C LEU A 64 7.36 -1.03 -0.32
N PHE A 65 8.51 -1.15 -0.98
CA PHE A 65 8.90 -2.38 -1.66
C PHE A 65 9.25 -3.48 -0.67
N MET A 66 8.64 -4.65 -0.83
CA MET A 66 8.81 -5.73 0.14
C MET A 66 10.24 -6.27 0.14
N ALA A 67 10.85 -6.46 -1.05
CA ALA A 67 12.22 -6.95 -1.18
C ALA A 67 13.30 -5.86 -1.07
N LYS A 68 12.93 -4.58 -0.95
CA LYS A 68 13.88 -3.46 -0.82
C LYS A 68 13.56 -2.61 0.42
N PRO A 69 13.87 -3.11 1.64
CA PRO A 69 13.55 -2.41 2.87
C PRO A 69 14.13 -1.00 2.90
N GLY A 70 13.30 -0.01 3.26
CA GLY A 70 13.71 1.39 3.37
C GLY A 70 13.56 2.19 2.07
N ILE A 71 13.31 1.54 0.93
CA ILE A 71 12.96 2.25 -0.30
C ILE A 71 11.45 2.50 -0.31
N GLN A 72 11.08 3.76 -0.52
CA GLN A 72 9.70 4.19 -0.73
C GLN A 72 9.58 4.87 -2.10
N MET A 73 8.55 4.50 -2.85
CA MET A 73 8.12 5.26 -4.02
C MET A 73 6.88 6.08 -3.67
N ILE A 74 6.85 7.33 -4.15
CA ILE A 74 5.72 8.24 -4.02
C ILE A 74 5.36 8.71 -5.42
N LYS A 75 4.11 8.51 -5.83
CA LYS A 75 3.65 8.85 -7.18
C LYS A 75 2.31 9.55 -7.12
N HIS A 76 2.20 10.71 -7.75
CA HIS A 76 0.92 11.38 -7.97
C HIS A 76 0.23 10.81 -9.20
N TRP A 77 -1.00 10.30 -9.07
CA TRP A 77 -1.81 9.77 -10.17
C TRP A 77 -3.25 9.48 -9.72
N GLY A 78 -4.26 9.83 -10.51
CA GLY A 78 -5.67 9.45 -10.25
C GLY A 78 -6.53 10.46 -9.49
N PHE A 79 -5.98 11.58 -9.02
CA PHE A 79 -6.74 12.73 -8.53
C PHE A 79 -5.90 14.00 -8.71
N THR A 80 -6.44 15.01 -9.37
CA THR A 80 -5.88 16.37 -9.34
C THR A 80 -6.98 17.29 -8.82
N PRO A 81 -6.75 18.06 -7.75
CA PRO A 81 -7.71 19.07 -7.33
C PRO A 81 -7.99 20.04 -8.49
N GLY A 82 -9.21 20.00 -9.03
CA GLY A 82 -9.62 20.86 -10.15
C GLY A 82 -9.27 20.33 -11.56
N SER A 83 -8.94 19.04 -11.74
CA SER A 83 -8.96 18.44 -13.07
C SER A 83 -10.34 17.85 -13.37
N ASP A 84 -10.87 18.15 -14.55
CA ASP A 84 -12.20 17.77 -15.04
C ASP A 84 -12.33 16.27 -15.38
N ASP A 85 -11.41 15.44 -14.87
CA ASP A 85 -11.14 14.09 -15.36
C ASP A 85 -12.18 13.04 -14.91
N GLY A 86 -13.30 13.47 -14.31
CA GLY A 86 -14.62 12.82 -14.41
C GLY A 86 -14.81 11.34 -14.04
N PHE A 87 -13.81 10.62 -13.52
CA PHE A 87 -13.93 9.21 -13.17
C PHE A 87 -14.11 9.01 -11.66
N ILE A 88 -15.37 9.11 -11.23
CA ILE A 88 -15.97 8.31 -10.15
C ILE A 88 -17.37 7.86 -10.59
#